data_AF-A0A1A0N0H8-F1
#
_entry.id   AF-A0A1A0N0H8-F1
#
_cell.length_a   1.000
_cell.length_b   1.000
_cell.length_c   1.000
_cell.angle_alpha   90.00
_cell.angle_beta   90.00
_cell.angle_gamma   90.00
#
_symmetry.space_group_name_H-M   'P 1'
#
loop_
_entity.id
_entity.type
_entity.pdbx_description
1 polymer ?
#
loop_
_entity_poly.entity_id
_entity_poly.type
_entity_poly.pdbx_seq_one_letter_code
_entity_poly.pdbx_strand_id
1 'polypeptide(L)'
;MIIISASVGAAGVAMGALGLMGAGVASAAPDVVGMTYGDAVSKIEEDGGTAKISVTVGDRQAAMGDCLVTNATDAPFVRDLGDTFGHADSEVLLTLNCNRGAATATVPGASAASPEGRAFTAKAEEAAKAQQSEQEELAQAGETPGATEDIPTG
;
A
#
# COMPACT_ATOMS: atom_id res chain seq x y z
N MET A 1 -54.46 -41.67 -35.28
CA MET A 1 -55.48 -40.64 -34.97
C MET A 1 -56.12 -40.97 -33.63
N ILE A 2 -55.55 -40.46 -32.54
CA ILE A 2 -56.27 -40.04 -31.32
C ILE A 2 -55.52 -38.79 -30.87
N ILE A 3 -56.25 -37.70 -30.85
CA ILE A 3 -55.82 -36.35 -30.49
C ILE A 3 -56.48 -36.10 -29.13
N ILE A 4 -55.70 -35.80 -28.08
CA ILE A 4 -56.25 -35.10 -26.91
C ILE A 4 -55.26 -34.02 -26.52
N SER A 5 -55.67 -32.80 -26.81
CA SER A 5 -55.00 -31.54 -26.52
C SER A 5 -55.34 -31.07 -25.11
N ALA A 6 -54.32 -30.56 -24.42
CA ALA A 6 -54.31 -29.52 -23.39
C ALA A 6 -55.40 -29.50 -22.29
N SER A 7 -54.95 -29.70 -21.04
CA SER A 7 -55.52 -29.02 -19.87
C SER A 7 -54.38 -28.57 -18.95
N VAL A 8 -54.23 -27.25 -18.82
CA VAL A 8 -53.37 -26.56 -17.85
C VAL A 8 -53.81 -26.96 -16.44
N GLY A 9 -52.89 -27.53 -15.66
CA GLY A 9 -53.08 -27.86 -14.24
C GLY A 9 -51.74 -27.74 -13.53
N ALA A 10 -51.63 -26.75 -12.65
CA ALA A 10 -50.44 -26.42 -11.88
C ALA A 10 -50.05 -27.56 -10.91
N ALA A 11 -48.78 -27.98 -10.94
CA ALA A 11 -47.94 -28.40 -9.81
C ALA A 11 -46.79 -29.28 -10.29
N GLY A 12 -45.54 -28.95 -9.91
CA GLY A 12 -44.50 -29.97 -9.73
C GLY A 12 -43.15 -29.70 -10.37
N VAL A 13 -42.20 -29.33 -9.51
CA VAL A 13 -40.74 -29.54 -9.60
C VAL A 13 -39.96 -28.63 -10.55
N ALA A 14 -39.68 -27.43 -10.04
CA ALA A 14 -38.41 -26.75 -10.29
C ALA A 14 -37.25 -27.65 -9.82
N MET A 15 -36.18 -27.77 -10.61
CA MET A 15 -34.77 -27.90 -10.20
C MET A 15 -33.93 -28.33 -11.41
N GLY A 16 -33.26 -27.37 -12.02
CA GLY A 16 -32.36 -27.63 -13.15
C GLY A 16 -31.45 -26.45 -13.45
N ALA A 17 -31.07 -25.70 -12.42
CA ALA A 17 -30.03 -24.68 -12.51
C ALA A 17 -29.28 -24.68 -11.18
N LEU A 18 -28.52 -25.76 -10.93
CA LEU A 18 -27.39 -25.70 -10.02
C LEU A 18 -26.36 -24.82 -10.72
N GLY A 19 -26.54 -23.52 -10.50
CA GLY A 19 -25.70 -22.48 -11.03
C GLY A 19 -24.26 -22.69 -10.59
N LEU A 20 -23.36 -22.19 -11.43
CA LEU A 20 -21.93 -22.04 -11.19
C LEU A 20 -21.62 -21.05 -10.04
N MET A 21 -22.41 -21.02 -8.96
CA MET A 21 -22.14 -20.25 -7.75
C MET A 21 -21.19 -21.04 -6.85
N GLY A 22 -19.94 -21.13 -7.27
CA GLY A 22 -18.88 -21.77 -6.49
C GLY A 22 -17.48 -21.29 -6.82
N ALA A 23 -17.31 -20.37 -7.76
CA ALA A 23 -16.10 -19.56 -7.80
C ALA A 23 -16.20 -18.58 -6.63
N GLY A 24 -15.78 -19.02 -5.44
CA GLY A 24 -15.44 -18.09 -4.38
C GLY A 24 -14.56 -17.02 -5.01
N VAL A 25 -14.93 -15.75 -4.84
CA VAL A 25 -14.03 -14.66 -5.20
C VAL A 25 -12.73 -14.94 -4.46
N ALA A 26 -11.66 -15.22 -5.20
CA ALA A 26 -10.33 -15.16 -4.61
C ALA A 26 -10.13 -13.68 -4.31
N SER A 27 -10.51 -13.27 -3.10
CA SER A 27 -10.13 -11.97 -2.55
C SER A 27 -8.64 -12.08 -2.32
N ALA A 28 -7.86 -11.72 -3.33
CA ALA A 28 -6.44 -11.52 -3.15
C ALA A 28 -6.26 -10.35 -2.19
N ALA A 29 -5.28 -10.43 -1.29
CA ALA A 29 -4.86 -9.30 -0.48
C ALA A 29 -4.80 -8.02 -1.33
N PRO A 30 -5.31 -6.89 -0.80
CA PRO A 30 -5.44 -5.66 -1.56
C PRO A 30 -4.07 -5.21 -2.10
N ASP A 31 -4.05 -4.71 -3.34
CA ASP A 31 -2.85 -4.20 -3.98
C ASP A 31 -2.46 -2.83 -3.40
N VAL A 32 -1.81 -2.88 -2.24
CA VAL A 32 -1.32 -1.72 -1.48
C VAL A 32 0.21 -1.67 -1.40
N VAL A 33 0.90 -2.61 -2.04
CA VAL A 33 2.37 -2.64 -2.05
C VAL A 33 2.90 -1.41 -2.79
N GLY A 34 3.84 -0.70 -2.17
CA GLY A 34 4.39 0.56 -2.67
C GLY A 34 3.64 1.82 -2.21
N MET A 35 2.48 1.69 -1.55
CA MET A 35 1.80 2.82 -0.91
C MET A 35 2.45 3.18 0.44
N THR A 36 2.18 4.40 0.92
CA THR A 36 2.47 4.74 2.32
C THR A 36 1.53 3.96 3.25
N TYR A 37 1.96 3.69 4.47
CA TYR A 37 1.12 3.00 5.45
C TYR A 37 -0.18 3.76 5.71
N GLY A 38 -0.14 5.09 5.78
CA GLY A 38 -1.35 5.91 5.92
C GLY A 38 -2.35 5.67 4.79
N ASP A 39 -1.89 5.75 3.54
CA ASP A 39 -2.75 5.54 2.37
C ASP A 39 -3.26 4.10 2.29
N ALA A 40 -2.41 3.12 2.62
CA ALA A 40 -2.77 1.71 2.63
C ALA A 40 -3.85 1.40 3.68
N VAL A 41 -3.75 1.98 4.89
CA VAL A 41 -4.77 1.84 5.93
C VAL A 41 -6.10 2.37 5.43
N SER A 42 -6.14 3.59 4.89
CA SER A 42 -7.37 4.17 4.36
C SER A 42 -8.00 3.30 3.28
N LYS A 43 -7.21 2.81 2.33
CA LYS A 43 -7.70 1.94 1.25
C LYS A 43 -8.24 0.61 1.77
N ILE A 44 -7.57 -0.03 2.72
CA ILE A 44 -8.01 -1.30 3.32
C ILE A 44 -9.31 -1.11 4.09
N GLU A 45 -9.44 -0.01 4.83
CA GLU A 45 -10.66 0.30 5.59
C GLU A 45 -11.84 0.64 4.67
N GLU A 46 -11.60 1.34 3.56
CA GLU A 46 -12.61 1.60 2.51
C GLU A 46 -13.14 0.29 1.89
N ASP A 47 -12.26 -0.69 1.69
CA ASP A 47 -12.61 -2.03 1.19
C ASP A 47 -13.24 -2.94 2.28
N GLY A 48 -13.42 -2.43 3.51
CA GLY A 48 -14.06 -3.13 4.64
C GLY A 48 -13.13 -4.06 5.44
N GLY A 49 -11.82 -4.00 5.17
CA GLY A 49 -10.79 -4.73 5.91
C GLY A 49 -10.23 -3.94 7.09
N THR A 50 -9.30 -4.56 7.81
CA THR A 50 -8.54 -3.96 8.91
C THR A 50 -7.06 -4.20 8.69
N ALA A 51 -6.29 -3.12 8.56
CA ALA A 51 -4.84 -3.19 8.44
C ALA A 51 -4.19 -3.56 9.79
N LYS A 52 -3.28 -4.53 9.78
CA LYS A 52 -2.47 -4.94 10.93
C LYS A 52 -1.00 -4.95 10.54
N ILE A 53 -0.16 -4.29 11.34
CA ILE A 53 1.28 -4.33 11.12
C ILE A 53 1.81 -5.69 11.59
N SER A 54 2.39 -6.45 10.66
CA SER A 54 3.02 -7.74 10.94
C SER A 54 4.51 -7.60 11.19
N VAL A 55 5.20 -6.86 10.32
CA VAL A 55 6.65 -6.66 10.39
C VAL A 55 6.97 -5.22 10.05
N THR A 56 7.87 -4.63 10.81
CA THR A 56 8.40 -3.29 10.56
C THR A 56 9.91 -3.37 10.47
N VAL A 57 10.48 -2.83 9.40
CA VAL A 57 11.93 -2.73 9.19
C VAL A 57 12.34 -1.26 9.12
N GLY A 58 13.29 -0.85 9.95
CA GLY A 58 13.85 0.51 9.95
C GLY A 58 13.65 1.25 11.27
N ASP A 59 14.28 2.41 11.38
CA ASP A 59 14.42 3.20 12.60
C ASP A 59 13.46 4.41 12.68
N ARG A 60 12.78 4.76 11.59
CA ARG A 60 11.86 5.92 11.56
C ARG A 60 10.49 5.64 12.20
N GLN A 61 10.49 5.38 13.49
CA GLN A 61 9.25 5.14 14.22
C GLN A 61 8.38 6.38 14.44
N ALA A 62 8.97 7.57 14.40
CA ALA A 62 8.23 8.82 14.57
C ALA A 62 7.34 9.19 13.36
N ALA A 63 7.55 8.57 12.19
CA ALA A 63 6.86 8.87 10.94
C ALA A 63 6.26 7.61 10.33
N MET A 64 5.58 6.79 11.15
CA MET A 64 5.02 5.49 10.74
C MET A 64 4.03 5.59 9.57
N GLY A 65 3.27 6.69 9.47
CA GLY A 65 2.35 6.93 8.36
C GLY A 65 3.04 6.94 6.99
N ASP A 66 4.31 7.37 6.95
CA ASP A 66 5.09 7.52 5.72
C ASP A 66 5.90 6.27 5.36
N CYS A 67 5.83 5.21 6.17
CA CYS A 67 6.53 3.97 5.88
C CYS A 67 5.92 3.27 4.66
N LEU A 68 6.77 2.73 3.78
CA LEU A 68 6.31 2.05 2.57
C LEU A 68 5.85 0.63 2.90
N VAL A 69 4.69 0.25 2.37
CA VAL A 69 4.24 -1.14 2.40
C VAL A 69 5.04 -1.95 1.38
N THR A 70 5.72 -3.00 1.83
CA THR A 70 6.51 -3.90 0.95
C THR A 70 5.86 -5.26 0.76
N ASN A 71 4.90 -5.63 1.60
CA ASN A 71 4.10 -6.83 1.44
C ASN A 71 2.74 -6.65 2.13
N ALA A 72 1.70 -7.22 1.53
CA ALA A 72 0.36 -7.29 2.09
C ALA A 72 -0.18 -8.71 1.89
N THR A 73 -0.67 -9.32 2.97
CA THR A 73 -1.17 -10.70 2.96
C THR A 73 -2.36 -10.83 3.90
N ASP A 74 -3.37 -11.59 3.50
CA ASP A 74 -4.51 -11.88 4.36
C ASP A 74 -4.07 -12.70 5.58
N ALA A 75 -4.75 -12.52 6.71
CA ALA A 75 -4.42 -13.22 7.94
C ALA A 75 -4.66 -14.74 7.81
N PRO A 76 -3.62 -15.59 7.96
CA PRO A 76 -3.75 -17.02 7.73
C PRO A 76 -4.29 -17.79 8.97
N PHE A 77 -4.70 -17.07 10.02
CA PHE A 77 -5.04 -17.65 11.31
C PHE A 77 -6.52 -17.54 11.64
N VAL A 78 -6.95 -18.39 12.58
CA VAL A 78 -8.27 -18.33 13.21
C VAL A 78 -8.17 -17.60 14.54
N ARG A 79 -9.23 -16.88 14.92
CA ARG A 79 -9.34 -16.23 16.23
C ARG A 79 -10.62 -16.69 16.94
N ASP A 80 -10.58 -16.53 18.25
CA ASP A 80 -11.77 -16.69 19.09
C ASP A 80 -12.71 -15.50 18.86
N LEU A 81 -13.94 -15.79 18.44
CA LEU A 81 -15.02 -14.82 18.21
C LEU A 81 -16.06 -14.85 19.35
N GLY A 82 -15.71 -15.43 20.49
CA GLY A 82 -16.56 -15.56 21.67
C GLY A 82 -17.26 -16.92 21.74
N ASP A 83 -18.20 -17.16 20.82
CA ASP A 83 -18.98 -18.40 20.78
C ASP A 83 -18.42 -19.45 19.80
N THR A 84 -17.56 -19.01 18.87
CA THR A 84 -16.98 -19.87 17.82
C THR A 84 -15.55 -19.43 17.48
N PHE A 85 -14.78 -20.32 16.89
CA PHE A 85 -13.52 -19.96 16.22
C PHE A 85 -13.80 -19.70 14.74
N GLY A 86 -13.37 -18.54 14.25
CA GLY A 86 -13.51 -18.15 12.85
C GLY A 86 -12.19 -17.67 12.26
N HIS A 87 -12.08 -17.69 10.94
CA HIS A 87 -10.94 -17.09 10.24
C HIS A 87 -10.94 -15.57 10.40
N ALA A 88 -9.74 -14.99 10.44
CA ALA A 88 -9.56 -13.54 10.48
C ALA A 88 -9.66 -12.93 9.07
N ASP A 89 -10.74 -13.22 8.35
CA ASP A 89 -10.91 -12.90 6.92
C ASP A 89 -10.88 -11.39 6.61
N SER A 90 -11.14 -10.54 7.61
CA SER A 90 -11.10 -9.09 7.47
C SER A 90 -9.74 -8.47 7.83
N GLU A 91 -8.75 -9.25 8.27
CA GLU A 91 -7.44 -8.72 8.69
C GLU A 91 -6.41 -8.85 7.56
N VAL A 92 -5.83 -7.72 7.17
CA VAL A 92 -4.72 -7.66 6.21
C VAL A 92 -3.44 -7.36 6.95
N LEU A 93 -2.49 -8.29 6.88
CA LEU A 93 -1.17 -8.19 7.48
C LEU A 93 -0.22 -7.42 6.55
N LEU A 94 0.31 -6.31 7.04
CA LEU A 94 1.21 -5.43 6.32
C LEU A 94 2.66 -5.58 6.81
N THR A 95 3.58 -5.66 5.87
CA THR A 95 5.02 -5.52 6.12
C THR A 95 5.46 -4.13 5.68
N LEU A 96 6.10 -3.40 6.59
CA LEU A 96 6.50 -2.01 6.41
C LEU A 96 8.01 -1.86 6.32
N ASN A 97 8.46 -0.99 5.42
CA ASN A 97 9.81 -0.49 5.32
C ASN A 97 9.84 1.01 5.66
N CYS A 98 10.38 1.32 6.83
CA CYS A 98 10.53 2.65 7.39
C CYS A 98 11.95 3.23 7.19
N ASN A 99 12.79 2.61 6.35
CA ASN A 99 14.17 3.06 6.18
C ASN A 99 14.29 4.38 5.39
N ARG A 100 15.46 5.02 5.47
CA ARG A 100 15.78 6.29 4.82
C ARG A 100 16.07 6.17 3.32
N GLY A 101 15.05 5.84 2.52
CA GLY A 101 15.19 5.81 1.06
C GLY A 101 16.13 4.70 0.60
N ALA A 102 16.97 4.96 -0.40
CA ALA A 102 17.97 3.98 -0.87
C ALA A 102 19.11 3.82 0.15
N ALA A 103 19.58 2.59 0.34
CA ALA A 103 20.68 2.28 1.25
C ALA A 103 21.98 2.96 0.80
N THR A 104 22.74 3.50 1.76
CA THR A 104 24.12 3.96 1.55
C THR A 104 25.08 3.14 2.39
N ALA A 105 26.37 3.43 2.33
CA ALA A 105 27.39 2.74 3.13
C ALA A 105 27.13 2.84 4.65
N THR A 106 26.47 3.90 5.11
CA THR A 106 26.26 4.18 6.55
C THR A 106 24.80 4.38 6.93
N VAL A 107 23.88 4.37 5.96
CA VAL A 107 22.46 4.62 6.18
C VAL A 107 21.64 3.43 5.69
N PRO A 108 20.85 2.78 6.57
CA PRO A 108 19.96 1.71 6.15
C PRO A 108 18.86 2.25 5.23
N GLY A 109 18.51 1.45 4.23
CA GLY A 109 17.62 1.84 3.13
C GLY A 109 17.17 0.65 2.28
N ALA A 110 16.24 0.91 1.37
CA ALA A 110 15.92 0.01 0.27
C ALA A 110 17.17 -0.22 -0.59
N SER A 111 17.42 -1.46 -1.00
CA SER A 111 18.57 -1.75 -1.86
C SER A 111 18.46 -0.97 -3.17
N ALA A 112 19.56 -0.37 -3.66
CA ALA A 112 19.57 0.31 -4.96
C ALA A 112 19.15 -0.61 -6.14
N ALA A 113 19.23 -1.93 -5.94
CA ALA A 113 18.77 -2.94 -6.88
C ALA A 113 17.26 -3.26 -6.79
N SER A 114 16.53 -2.78 -5.78
CA SER A 114 15.08 -2.98 -5.68
C SER A 114 14.33 -1.90 -6.49
N PRO A 115 13.07 -2.16 -6.91
CA PRO A 115 12.23 -1.15 -7.56
C PRO A 115 12.11 0.14 -6.74
N GLU A 116 11.93 0.01 -5.42
CA GLU A 116 11.76 1.12 -4.48
C GLU A 116 13.06 1.90 -4.32
N GLY A 117 14.20 1.22 -4.21
CA GLY A 117 15.51 1.86 -4.17
C GLY A 117 15.82 2.63 -5.44
N ARG A 118 15.50 2.08 -6.63
CA ARG A 118 15.63 2.79 -7.90
C ARG A 118 14.72 4.02 -7.99
N ALA A 119 13.45 3.86 -7.60
CA ALA A 119 12.49 4.96 -7.60
C ALA A 119 12.94 6.10 -6.67
N PHE A 120 13.47 5.77 -5.50
CA PHE A 120 14.05 6.75 -4.58
C PHE A 120 15.27 7.45 -5.19
N THR A 121 16.22 6.71 -5.76
CA THR A 121 17.40 7.30 -6.40
C THR A 121 17.02 8.24 -7.53
N ALA A 122 16.07 7.86 -8.40
CA ALA A 122 15.60 8.71 -9.49
C ALA A 122 14.98 10.03 -8.97
N LYS A 123 14.13 9.96 -7.94
CA LYS A 123 13.56 11.17 -7.31
C LYS A 123 14.62 12.04 -6.62
N ALA A 124 15.63 11.42 -6.00
CA ALA A 124 16.72 12.15 -5.36
C ALA A 124 17.60 12.88 -6.39
N GLU A 125 17.88 12.25 -7.53
CA GLU A 125 18.59 12.88 -8.65
C GLU A 125 17.81 14.04 -9.26
N GLU A 126 16.49 13.90 -9.42
CA GLU A 126 15.61 14.98 -9.88
C GLU A 126 15.62 16.17 -8.91
N ALA A 127 15.45 15.91 -7.61
CA ALA A 127 15.50 16.95 -6.59
C ALA A 127 16.87 17.64 -6.51
N ALA A 128 17.97 16.88 -6.66
CA ALA A 128 19.32 17.43 -6.69
C ALA A 128 19.53 18.36 -7.90
N LYS A 129 19.00 18.00 -9.07
CA LYS A 129 19.04 18.85 -10.27
C LYS A 129 18.24 20.14 -10.07
N ALA A 130 17.03 20.05 -9.50
CA ALA A 130 16.21 21.21 -9.20
C ALA A 130 16.93 22.17 -8.23
N GLN A 131 17.55 21.64 -7.17
CA GLN A 131 18.34 22.43 -6.22
C GLN A 131 19.60 23.03 -6.84
N GLN A 132 20.24 22.34 -7.78
CA GLN A 132 21.38 22.90 -8.52
C GLN A 132 20.95 24.06 -9.41
N SER A 133 19.84 23.92 -10.16
CA SER A 133 19.32 25.01 -10.97
C SER A 133 18.91 26.22 -10.13
N GLU A 134 18.31 26.01 -8.96
CA GLU A 134 17.92 27.08 -8.03
C GLU A 134 19.16 27.79 -7.45
N GLN A 135 20.20 27.03 -7.09
CA GLN A 135 21.47 27.60 -6.63
C GLN A 135 22.22 28.35 -7.74
N GLU A 136 22.19 27.86 -8.98
CA GLU A 136 22.78 28.56 -10.13
C GLU A 136 22.02 29.84 -10.48
N GLU A 137 20.69 29.86 -10.30
CA GLU A 137 19.86 31.06 -10.49
C GLU A 137 20.16 32.11 -9.39
N LEU A 138 20.24 31.70 -8.12
CA LEU A 138 20.61 32.57 -7.01
C LEU A 138 22.04 33.11 -7.14
N ALA A 139 22.98 32.27 -7.58
CA ALA A 139 24.37 32.69 -7.86
C ALA A 139 24.46 33.67 -9.03
N GLN A 140 23.62 33.51 -10.07
CA GLN A 140 23.52 34.46 -11.18
C GLN A 140 22.82 35.77 -10.78
N ALA A 141 21.88 35.72 -9.84
CA ALA A 141 21.23 36.88 -9.25
C ALA A 141 22.14 37.66 -8.27
N GLY A 142 23.32 37.12 -7.94
CA GLY A 142 24.29 37.76 -7.05
C GLY A 142 23.97 37.63 -5.56
N GLU A 143 22.96 36.84 -5.20
CA GLU A 143 22.59 36.54 -3.83
C GLU A 143 23.31 35.26 -3.38
N THR A 144 24.53 35.38 -2.87
CA THR A 144 25.20 34.24 -2.21
C THR A 144 24.50 33.90 -0.90
N PRO A 145 23.93 32.68 -0.75
CA PRO A 145 23.40 32.25 0.54
C PRO A 145 24.57 32.10 1.53
N GLY A 146 24.60 32.97 2.55
CA GLY A 146 25.59 32.91 3.62
C GLY A 146 26.68 34.00 3.61
N ALA A 147 26.56 35.06 2.81
CA ALA A 147 27.35 36.27 3.06
C ALA A 147 26.80 36.94 4.32
N THR A 148 27.42 36.67 5.47
CA THR A 148 27.31 37.54 6.64
C THR A 148 27.86 38.90 6.22
N GLU A 149 26.97 39.82 5.86
CA GLU A 149 27.28 41.24 5.75
C GLU A 149 28.06 41.66 6.99
N ASP A 150 29.28 42.15 6.75
CA ASP A 150 30.15 42.78 7.75
C ASP A 150 29.31 43.72 8.63
N ILE A 151 29.17 43.37 9.91
CA ILE A 151 28.66 44.28 10.92
C ILE A 151 29.72 45.38 11.06
N PRO A 152 29.43 46.64 10.70
CA PRO A 152 30.41 47.71 10.84
C PRO A 152 30.71 47.90 12.34
N THR A 153 31.97 47.70 12.73
CA THR A 153 32.48 48.17 14.01
C THR A 153 32.53 49.69 13.99
N GLY A 154 31.54 50.31 14.64
CA GLY A 154 31.53 51.71 15.05
C GLY A 154 31.52 51.82 16.55
#